data_AF-A0AAU4CC10-F1
#
_entry.id   AF-A0AAU4CC10-F1
#
_cell.length_a   1.000
_cell.length_b   1.000
_cell.length_c   1.000
_cell.angle_alpha   90.00
_cell.angle_beta   90.00
_cell.angle_gamma   90.00
#
_symmetry.space_group_name_H-M   'P 1'
#
loop_
_entity.id
_entity.type
_entity.pdbx_description
1 polymer ?
#
loop_
_entity_poly.entity_id
_entity_poly.type
_entity_poly.pdbx_seq_one_letter_code
_entity_poly.pdbx_strand_id
1 'polypeptide(L)'
;MTQQSQEMPTCFVVSPIGSEDSDVRMAADDFLELLLEPVLSSYRFKVVRADRMATPTAITTDVIRLVQEAELCIIDLTGHNANVFYECGRRHETGRPFIQMVSKSWEERLPFDVAGIRTLTYDLSNARAVLASQNALRVFIDAIASGEVDQRSTGASMSTVSQSLQRIERKLDTLTSNRGRALSAVGARDNLDLLIMSPRDAWFSCMRSGDLAGAMAQMDRLKRAVPLKEYLGAVCILLAAGHEETFPRLENEINKLVDSANAGELDDQGWGALASAAAGLRQFFVNYGRAREGVTYVRELVSRLPDDANRSDEFAKLYNVVGMLAWACQDFDVVIEYTLRAYGKFDGEPAYVYNLLLVYKETRGQDDPTFQQWLDRLAAFNRLPLRHQEYLAQHGRDYSGETIPEGEGDD
;
A
#
# COMPACT_ATOMS: atom_id res chain seq x y z
N MET A 1 19.53 55.83 13.85
CA MET A 1 18.25 55.13 14.07
C MET A 1 18.12 54.08 12.99
N THR A 2 18.57 52.87 13.27
CA THR A 2 18.47 51.72 12.37
C THR A 2 17.01 51.27 12.35
N GLN A 3 16.34 51.40 11.21
CA GLN A 3 15.02 50.82 11.00
C GLN A 3 15.15 49.30 11.09
N GLN A 4 14.64 48.70 12.17
CA GLN A 4 14.37 47.27 12.21
C GLN A 4 13.28 46.98 11.17
N SER A 5 13.64 46.30 10.09
CA SER A 5 12.69 45.65 9.19
C SER A 5 11.90 44.62 10.00
N GLN A 6 10.64 44.94 10.35
CA GLN A 6 9.72 43.97 10.94
C GLN A 6 9.48 42.85 9.93
N GLU A 7 9.85 41.61 10.29
CA GLU A 7 9.53 40.43 9.49
C GLU A 7 8.00 40.27 9.41
N MET A 8 7.49 40.06 8.20
CA MET A 8 6.05 39.86 7.98
C MET A 8 5.63 38.50 8.55
N PRO A 9 4.52 38.42 9.31
CA PRO A 9 4.03 37.15 9.83
C PRO A 9 3.71 36.21 8.66
N THR A 10 4.02 34.93 8.83
CA THR A 10 3.79 33.90 7.83
C THR A 10 2.39 33.31 7.99
N CYS A 11 1.65 33.27 6.88
CA CYS A 11 0.45 32.46 6.76
C CYS A 11 0.76 31.24 5.89
N PHE A 12 0.72 30.06 6.50
CA PHE A 12 0.91 28.82 5.78
C PHE A 12 -0.43 28.27 5.29
N VAL A 13 -0.50 27.92 4.01
CA VAL A 13 -1.69 27.39 3.36
C VAL A 13 -1.51 25.89 3.15
N VAL A 14 -2.41 25.13 3.75
CA VAL A 14 -2.51 23.67 3.64
C VAL A 14 -3.68 23.36 2.71
N SER A 15 -3.40 22.82 1.53
CA SER A 15 -4.41 22.47 0.53
C SER A 15 -4.00 21.20 -0.23
N PRO A 16 -4.94 20.50 -0.89
CA PRO A 16 -4.61 19.36 -1.73
C PRO A 16 -3.55 19.72 -2.79
N ILE A 17 -2.62 18.79 -3.04
CA ILE A 17 -1.62 18.91 -4.11
C ILE A 17 -1.99 17.88 -5.19
N GLY A 18 -2.45 18.36 -6.35
CA GLY A 18 -2.72 17.55 -7.55
C GLY A 18 -1.57 17.60 -8.56
N SER A 19 -1.60 16.73 -9.57
CA SER A 19 -0.71 16.81 -10.72
C SER A 19 -0.93 18.11 -11.52
N GLU A 20 0.07 18.53 -12.29
CA GLU A 20 -0.04 19.66 -13.23
C GLU A 20 -1.27 19.46 -14.13
N ASP A 21 -2.05 20.53 -14.34
CA ASP A 21 -3.33 20.56 -15.06
C ASP A 21 -4.51 19.70 -14.51
N SER A 22 -4.42 19.18 -13.28
CA SER A 22 -5.56 18.47 -12.66
C SER A 22 -6.63 19.42 -12.11
N ASP A 23 -7.89 18.97 -12.06
CA ASP A 23 -9.00 19.71 -11.43
C ASP A 23 -8.70 20.06 -9.97
N VAL A 24 -8.00 19.17 -9.25
CA VAL A 24 -7.56 19.38 -7.86
C VAL A 24 -6.53 20.52 -7.80
N ARG A 25 -5.62 20.59 -8.77
CA ARG A 25 -4.62 21.65 -8.87
C ARG A 25 -5.28 23.00 -9.16
N MET A 26 -6.17 23.05 -10.15
CA MET A 26 -6.92 24.26 -10.50
C MET A 26 -7.75 24.77 -9.30
N ALA A 27 -8.45 23.88 -8.60
CA ALA A 27 -9.23 24.26 -7.42
C ALA A 27 -8.36 24.80 -6.28
N ALA A 28 -7.18 24.23 -6.05
CA ALA A 28 -6.23 24.70 -5.04
C ALA A 28 -5.58 26.03 -5.42
N ASP A 29 -5.33 26.27 -6.72
CA ASP A 29 -4.84 27.54 -7.24
C ASP A 29 -5.92 28.63 -7.14
N ASP A 30 -7.16 28.35 -7.53
CA ASP A 30 -8.30 29.26 -7.36
C ASP A 30 -8.55 29.60 -5.89
N PHE A 31 -8.48 28.61 -4.98
CA PHE A 31 -8.59 28.83 -3.54
C PHE A 31 -7.50 29.79 -3.03
N LEU A 32 -6.25 29.63 -3.48
CA LEU A 32 -5.15 30.50 -3.07
C LEU A 32 -5.29 31.91 -3.67
N GLU A 33 -5.41 32.01 -4.99
CA GLU A 33 -5.28 33.27 -5.74
C GLU A 33 -6.54 34.13 -5.69
N LEU A 34 -7.72 33.52 -5.76
CA LEU A 34 -8.99 34.27 -5.79
C LEU A 34 -9.52 34.59 -4.39
N LEU A 35 -9.20 33.76 -3.39
CA LEU A 35 -9.75 33.90 -2.05
C LEU A 35 -8.72 34.34 -1.00
N LEU A 36 -7.59 33.63 -0.87
CA LEU A 36 -6.65 33.87 0.23
C LEU A 36 -5.75 35.09 -0.01
N GLU A 37 -5.05 35.17 -1.15
CA GLU A 37 -4.10 36.26 -1.43
C GLU A 37 -4.74 37.67 -1.36
N PRO A 38 -5.95 37.92 -1.91
CA PRO A 38 -6.60 39.24 -1.83
C PRO A 38 -7.01 39.63 -0.40
N VAL A 39 -7.20 38.65 0.49
CA VAL A 39 -7.55 38.90 1.89
C VAL A 39 -6.28 39.09 2.71
N LEU A 40 -5.36 38.13 2.64
CA LEU A 40 -4.14 38.08 3.47
C LEU A 40 -3.17 39.22 3.17
N SER A 41 -3.14 39.73 1.94
CA SER A 41 -2.35 40.92 1.57
C SER A 41 -2.74 42.16 2.38
N SER A 42 -4.03 42.35 2.69
CA SER A 42 -4.49 43.47 3.54
C SER A 42 -4.08 43.34 5.02
N TYR A 43 -3.74 42.13 5.47
CA TYR A 43 -3.25 41.83 6.82
C TYR A 43 -1.73 41.70 6.91
N ARG A 44 -1.01 42.00 5.81
CA ARG A 44 0.47 41.93 5.73
C ARG A 44 1.04 40.55 6.05
N PHE A 45 0.30 39.48 5.79
CA PHE A 45 0.83 38.12 5.87
C PHE A 45 1.69 37.80 4.65
N LYS A 46 2.83 37.13 4.88
CA LYS A 46 3.55 36.41 3.84
C LYS A 46 2.86 35.05 3.63
N VAL A 47 2.16 34.90 2.52
CA VAL A 47 1.45 33.66 2.18
C VAL A 47 2.45 32.64 1.62
N VAL A 48 2.46 31.43 2.19
CA VAL A 48 3.34 30.34 1.77
C VAL A 48 2.51 29.09 1.55
N ARG A 49 2.68 28.44 0.39
CA ARG A 49 2.10 27.12 0.07
C ARG A 49 3.24 26.17 -0.30
N ALA A 50 3.13 24.91 0.11
CA ALA A 50 4.22 23.92 0.08
C ALA A 50 4.87 23.73 -1.30
N ASP A 51 4.06 23.70 -2.35
CA ASP A 51 4.45 23.51 -3.75
C ASP A 51 5.11 24.75 -4.39
N ARG A 52 4.93 25.94 -3.82
CA ARG A 52 5.56 27.19 -4.29
C ARG A 52 6.94 27.44 -3.65
N MET A 53 7.42 26.52 -2.82
CA MET A 53 8.73 26.62 -2.17
C MET A 53 9.82 25.97 -3.03
N ALA A 54 10.71 26.78 -3.59
CA ALA A 54 11.94 26.30 -4.21
C ALA A 54 13.03 26.13 -3.14
N THR A 55 13.03 24.99 -2.44
CA THR A 55 14.12 24.65 -1.50
C THR A 55 14.86 23.35 -1.88
N PRO A 56 16.21 23.28 -1.72
CA PRO A 56 17.00 22.06 -1.99
C PRO A 56 16.85 20.95 -0.93
N THR A 57 16.17 21.23 0.19
CA THR A 57 15.90 20.30 1.28
C THR A 57 14.71 19.39 0.96
N ALA A 58 14.67 18.18 1.52
CA ALA A 58 13.54 17.28 1.36
C ALA A 58 12.23 17.99 1.76
N ILE A 59 11.30 18.08 0.80
CA ILE A 59 10.05 18.87 0.85
C ILE A 59 9.28 18.65 2.17
N THR A 60 9.34 17.45 2.73
CA THR A 60 8.64 17.05 3.96
C THR A 60 9.10 17.77 5.24
N THR A 61 10.38 18.09 5.40
CA THR A 61 10.87 18.73 6.64
C THR A 61 10.48 20.20 6.73
N ASP A 62 10.55 20.93 5.61
CA ASP A 62 10.19 22.36 5.56
C ASP A 62 8.68 22.59 5.75
N VAL A 63 7.84 21.69 5.21
CA VAL A 63 6.39 21.73 5.38
C VAL A 63 5.99 21.51 6.83
N ILE A 64 6.53 20.47 7.49
CA ILE A 64 6.24 20.21 8.91
C ILE A 64 6.65 21.41 9.78
N ARG A 65 7.83 22.00 9.51
CA ARG A 65 8.27 23.21 10.20
C ARG A 65 7.26 24.34 10.03
N LEU A 66 6.80 24.62 8.81
CA LEU A 66 5.84 25.69 8.55
C LEU A 66 4.48 25.46 9.21
N VAL A 67 3.97 24.23 9.20
CA VAL A 67 2.74 23.86 9.93
C VAL A 67 2.87 24.17 11.43
N GLN A 68 4.05 23.89 12.01
CA GLN A 68 4.31 24.13 13.42
C GLN A 68 4.61 25.61 13.76
N GLU A 69 5.29 26.30 12.85
CA GLU A 69 5.94 27.58 13.13
C GLU A 69 5.21 28.80 12.55
N ALA A 70 4.31 28.65 11.59
CA ALA A 70 3.58 29.77 11.01
C ALA A 70 2.63 30.45 12.03
N GLU A 71 2.53 31.78 11.97
CA GLU A 71 1.64 32.58 12.80
C GLU A 71 0.18 32.23 12.57
N LEU A 72 -0.19 31.91 11.33
CA LEU A 72 -1.52 31.48 10.94
C LEU A 72 -1.44 30.30 9.97
N CYS A 73 -2.28 29.29 10.17
CA CYS A 73 -2.50 28.23 9.17
C CYS A 73 -3.92 28.32 8.61
N ILE A 74 -4.07 28.32 7.30
CA ILE A 74 -5.37 28.16 6.63
C ILE A 74 -5.39 26.80 5.96
N ILE A 75 -6.41 26.00 6.27
CA ILE A 75 -6.47 24.59 5.94
C ILE A 75 -7.73 24.33 5.12
N ASP A 76 -7.55 23.92 3.86
CA ASP A 76 -8.65 23.50 2.98
C ASP A 76 -8.90 22.00 3.10
N LEU A 77 -9.97 21.63 3.82
CA LEU A 77 -10.37 20.25 4.06
C LEU A 77 -11.27 19.67 2.94
N THR A 78 -11.45 20.40 1.84
CA THR A 78 -12.26 19.96 0.69
C THR A 78 -11.70 18.66 0.10
N GLY A 79 -12.59 17.72 -0.23
CA GLY A 79 -12.21 16.48 -0.94
C GLY A 79 -11.49 15.43 -0.09
N HIS A 80 -11.50 15.58 1.25
CA HIS A 80 -10.95 14.60 2.18
C HIS A 80 -9.48 14.20 1.94
N ASN A 81 -8.62 15.16 1.54
CA ASN A 81 -7.22 14.85 1.28
C ASN A 81 -6.46 14.41 2.57
N ALA A 82 -5.90 13.21 2.55
CA ALA A 82 -5.23 12.63 3.73
C ALA A 82 -4.00 13.44 4.20
N ASN A 83 -3.26 14.08 3.28
CA ASN A 83 -2.10 14.89 3.64
C ASN A 83 -2.53 16.18 4.35
N VAL A 84 -3.61 16.80 3.87
CA VAL A 84 -4.20 17.99 4.51
C VAL A 84 -4.70 17.67 5.92
N PHE A 85 -5.33 16.50 6.12
CA PHE A 85 -5.73 16.06 7.46
C PHE A 85 -4.55 15.81 8.39
N TYR A 86 -3.47 15.23 7.89
CA TYR A 86 -2.25 15.03 8.66
C TYR A 86 -1.67 16.36 9.13
N GLU A 87 -1.51 17.32 8.23
CA GLU A 87 -1.00 18.66 8.54
C GLU A 87 -1.95 19.43 9.48
N CYS A 88 -3.26 19.25 9.33
CA CYS A 88 -4.29 19.78 10.22
C CYS A 88 -4.15 19.26 11.65
N GLY A 89 -4.00 17.94 11.82
CA GLY A 89 -3.75 17.32 13.13
C GLY A 89 -2.47 17.86 13.78
N ARG A 90 -1.38 17.94 13.00
CA ARG A 90 -0.10 18.52 13.46
C ARG A 90 -0.23 19.99 13.86
N ARG A 91 -1.08 20.78 13.19
CA ARG A 91 -1.36 22.15 13.59
C ARG A 91 -2.14 22.21 14.90
N HIS A 92 -3.16 21.37 15.08
CA HIS A 92 -3.96 21.33 16.29
C HIS A 92 -3.12 21.08 17.55
N GLU A 93 -2.11 20.22 17.46
CA GLU A 93 -1.17 19.94 18.56
C GLU A 93 -0.41 21.19 19.04
N THR A 94 -0.18 22.17 18.17
CA THR A 94 0.60 23.37 18.50
C THR A 94 -0.19 24.38 19.35
N GLY A 95 -1.52 24.30 19.34
CA GLY A 95 -2.40 25.31 19.95
C GLY A 95 -2.26 26.72 19.35
N ARG A 96 -1.65 26.85 18.16
CA ARG A 96 -1.47 28.12 17.47
C ARG A 96 -2.61 28.40 16.50
N PRO A 97 -2.87 29.67 16.13
CA PRO A 97 -4.05 30.05 15.35
C PRO A 97 -4.18 29.32 14.01
N PHE A 98 -5.36 28.79 13.73
CA PHE A 98 -5.68 28.21 12.43
C PHE A 98 -7.12 28.54 12.01
N ILE A 99 -7.39 28.40 10.71
CA ILE A 99 -8.71 28.52 10.10
C ILE A 99 -8.91 27.30 9.21
N GLN A 100 -9.93 26.50 9.51
CA GLN A 100 -10.33 25.38 8.65
C GLN A 100 -11.45 25.81 7.70
N MET A 101 -11.32 25.42 6.43
CA MET A 101 -12.19 25.85 5.35
C MET A 101 -12.68 24.65 4.54
N VAL A 102 -13.88 24.74 3.99
CA VAL A 102 -14.43 23.75 3.05
C VAL A 102 -15.19 24.44 1.93
N SER A 103 -15.09 23.91 0.72
CA SER A 103 -15.87 24.40 -0.42
C SER A 103 -17.35 24.11 -0.20
N LYS A 104 -18.19 25.11 -0.51
CA LYS A 104 -19.65 24.96 -0.51
C LYS A 104 -20.15 24.00 -1.57
N SER A 105 -19.41 23.85 -2.67
CA SER A 105 -19.74 22.90 -3.74
C SER A 105 -19.43 21.44 -3.36
N TRP A 106 -18.80 21.21 -2.21
CA TRP A 106 -18.46 19.89 -1.72
C TRP A 106 -19.52 19.40 -0.72
N GLU A 107 -20.24 18.34 -1.08
CA GLU A 107 -21.46 17.89 -0.40
C GLU A 107 -21.20 16.88 0.74
N GLU A 108 -19.97 16.37 0.85
CA GLU A 108 -19.60 15.42 1.89
C GLU A 108 -19.43 16.11 3.26
N ARG A 109 -19.66 15.35 4.33
CA ARG A 109 -19.49 15.86 5.69
C ARG A 109 -18.07 15.65 6.17
N LEU A 110 -17.54 16.67 6.85
CA LEU A 110 -16.28 16.55 7.57
C LEU A 110 -16.30 15.36 8.55
N PRO A 111 -15.17 14.63 8.70
CA PRO A 111 -15.05 13.57 9.69
C PRO A 111 -15.30 14.11 11.10
N PHE A 112 -15.81 13.25 11.99
CA PHE A 112 -16.22 13.65 13.34
C PHE A 112 -15.12 14.36 14.14
N ASP A 113 -13.86 14.00 13.92
CA ASP A 113 -12.68 14.55 14.62
C ASP A 113 -12.45 16.05 14.35
N VAL A 114 -12.87 16.56 13.19
CA VAL A 114 -12.75 17.98 12.82
C VAL A 114 -14.10 18.67 12.66
N ALA A 115 -15.20 17.92 12.56
CA ALA A 115 -16.55 18.45 12.39
C ALA A 115 -17.03 19.29 13.58
N GLY A 116 -16.48 19.06 14.78
CA GLY A 116 -16.75 19.85 15.98
C GLY A 116 -16.00 21.18 16.05
N ILE A 117 -15.01 21.39 15.17
CA ILE A 117 -14.24 22.63 15.07
C ILE A 117 -14.96 23.57 14.10
N ARG A 118 -14.90 24.87 14.37
CA ARG A 118 -15.57 25.88 13.55
C ARG A 118 -14.94 25.94 12.15
N THR A 119 -15.67 25.46 11.15
CA THR A 119 -15.29 25.52 9.73
C THR A 119 -15.92 26.69 9.01
N LEU A 120 -15.12 27.42 8.22
CA LEU A 120 -15.62 28.44 7.30
C LEU A 120 -15.92 27.81 5.94
N THR A 121 -17.16 27.92 5.48
CA THR A 121 -17.52 27.49 4.14
C THR A 121 -17.23 28.60 3.12
N TYR A 122 -16.56 28.27 2.01
CA TYR A 122 -16.25 29.23 0.94
C TYR A 122 -16.90 28.83 -0.40
N ASP A 123 -17.12 29.79 -1.28
CA ASP A 123 -17.78 29.60 -2.57
C ASP A 123 -17.09 30.47 -3.64
N LEU A 124 -16.54 29.81 -4.67
CA LEU A 124 -15.82 30.44 -5.78
C LEU A 124 -16.63 30.45 -7.09
N SER A 125 -17.91 30.07 -7.06
CA SER A 125 -18.73 29.90 -8.28
C SER A 125 -18.98 31.18 -9.07
N ASN A 126 -18.89 32.35 -8.42
CA ASN A 126 -19.06 33.66 -9.06
C ASN A 126 -18.46 34.79 -8.20
N ALA A 127 -18.22 35.95 -8.81
CA ALA A 127 -17.58 37.10 -8.15
C ALA A 127 -18.29 37.56 -6.86
N ARG A 128 -19.62 37.51 -6.79
CA ARG A 128 -20.36 37.89 -5.56
C ARG A 128 -20.12 36.88 -4.44
N ALA A 129 -20.11 35.59 -4.75
CA ALA A 129 -19.83 34.52 -3.79
C ALA A 129 -18.37 34.57 -3.28
N VAL A 130 -17.42 34.85 -4.18
CA VAL A 130 -16.01 35.07 -3.82
C VAL A 130 -15.88 36.23 -2.84
N LEU A 131 -16.47 37.39 -3.13
CA LEU A 131 -16.43 38.56 -2.22
C LEU A 131 -17.06 38.26 -0.85
N ALA A 132 -18.17 37.50 -0.82
CA ALA A 132 -18.80 37.08 0.42
C ALA A 132 -17.88 36.16 1.25
N SER A 133 -17.21 35.20 0.60
CA SER A 133 -16.24 34.30 1.22
C SER A 133 -15.02 35.06 1.74
N GLN A 134 -14.50 36.02 0.98
CA GLN A 134 -13.41 36.90 1.41
C GLN A 134 -13.79 37.72 2.64
N ASN A 135 -15.01 38.28 2.69
CA ASN A 135 -15.48 39.03 3.85
C ASN A 135 -15.66 38.15 5.09
N ALA A 136 -16.18 36.93 4.93
CA ALA A 136 -16.27 35.97 6.04
C ALA A 136 -14.88 35.63 6.59
N LEU A 137 -13.88 35.46 5.71
CA LEU A 137 -12.50 35.20 6.10
C LEU A 137 -11.89 36.39 6.87
N ARG A 138 -12.10 37.63 6.41
CA ARG A 138 -11.68 38.87 7.10
C ARG A 138 -12.20 38.92 8.54
N VAL A 139 -13.50 38.71 8.72
CA VAL A 139 -14.14 38.69 10.05
C VAL A 139 -13.51 37.62 10.95
N PHE A 140 -13.15 36.46 10.40
CA PHE A 140 -12.52 35.41 11.18
C PHE A 140 -11.09 35.75 11.59
N ILE A 141 -10.31 36.37 10.69
CA ILE A 141 -8.94 36.84 10.97
C ILE A 141 -8.98 37.95 12.04
N ASP A 142 -9.92 38.89 11.93
CA ASP A 142 -10.11 39.97 12.91
C ASP A 142 -10.44 39.41 14.30
N ALA A 143 -11.31 38.40 14.37
CA ALA A 143 -11.68 37.74 15.62
C ALA A 143 -10.52 36.95 16.27
N ILE A 144 -9.64 36.38 15.45
CA ILE A 144 -8.39 35.75 15.93
C ILE A 144 -7.45 36.84 16.46
N ALA A 145 -7.31 37.96 15.76
CA ALA A 145 -6.41 39.05 16.14
C ALA A 145 -6.87 39.80 17.40
N SER A 146 -8.18 39.93 17.62
CA SER A 146 -8.76 40.57 18.81
C SER A 146 -8.72 39.68 20.08
N GLY A 147 -8.39 38.39 19.93
CA GLY A 147 -8.39 37.43 21.03
C GLY A 147 -9.80 37.04 21.51
N GLU A 148 -10.85 37.39 20.77
CA GLU A 148 -12.25 37.06 21.09
C GLU A 148 -12.55 35.55 20.91
N VAL A 149 -11.68 34.82 20.21
CA VAL A 149 -11.75 33.37 20.06
C VAL A 149 -10.78 32.71 21.05
N ASP A 150 -11.27 32.25 22.20
CA ASP A 150 -10.48 31.45 23.14
C ASP A 150 -10.25 30.03 22.60
N GLN A 151 -9.25 29.87 21.74
CA GLN A 151 -8.86 28.57 21.16
C GLN A 151 -8.28 27.59 22.20
N ARG A 152 -8.03 28.03 23.45
CA ARG A 152 -7.67 27.11 24.56
C ARG A 152 -8.87 26.28 25.04
N SER A 153 -10.10 26.68 24.69
CA SER A 153 -11.34 26.01 25.11
C SER A 153 -11.90 24.99 24.10
N THR A 154 -11.26 24.83 22.93
CA THR A 154 -11.56 23.73 21.97
C THR A 154 -10.70 22.48 22.19
N GLY A 155 -9.79 22.48 23.16
CA GLY A 155 -9.15 21.28 23.68
C GLY A 155 -10.06 20.57 24.69
N ALA A 156 -10.64 19.44 24.28
CA ALA A 156 -11.42 18.47 25.04
C ALA A 156 -11.80 18.89 26.49
N SER A 157 -13.06 19.30 26.70
CA SER A 157 -13.60 19.49 28.04
C SER A 157 -13.41 18.23 28.89
N MET A 158 -13.02 18.39 30.15
CA MET A 158 -12.91 17.30 31.15
C MET A 158 -14.19 16.46 31.24
N SER A 159 -15.36 17.02 30.91
CA SER A 159 -16.61 16.26 30.82
C SER A 159 -16.62 15.26 29.67
N THR A 160 -16.03 15.61 28.52
CA THR A 160 -15.89 14.74 27.34
C THR A 160 -14.87 13.63 27.60
N VAL A 161 -13.78 13.94 28.31
CA VAL A 161 -12.78 12.95 28.74
C VAL A 161 -13.39 11.99 29.77
N SER A 162 -14.13 12.49 30.77
CA SER A 162 -14.82 11.65 31.75
C SER A 162 -15.95 10.81 31.15
N GLN A 163 -16.71 11.33 30.18
CA GLN A 163 -17.73 10.55 29.47
C GLN A 163 -17.13 9.48 28.55
N SER A 164 -15.95 9.75 27.98
CA SER A 164 -15.19 8.79 27.18
C SER A 164 -14.57 7.71 28.07
N LEU A 165 -14.00 8.07 29.23
CA LEU A 165 -13.53 7.13 30.26
C LEU A 165 -14.65 6.21 30.77
N GLN A 166 -15.84 6.75 31.08
CA GLN A 166 -16.99 5.93 31.51
C GLN A 166 -17.55 5.02 30.41
N ARG A 167 -17.33 5.34 29.13
CA ARG A 167 -17.65 4.46 27.99
C ARG A 167 -16.56 3.42 27.76
N ILE A 168 -15.31 3.78 27.99
CA ILE A 168 -14.17 2.87 27.92
C ILE A 168 -14.26 1.85 29.05
N GLU A 169 -14.57 2.24 30.29
CA GLU A 169 -14.79 1.33 31.42
C GLU A 169 -15.94 0.35 31.16
N ARG A 170 -17.11 0.85 30.70
CA ARG A 170 -18.23 -0.03 30.33
C ARG A 170 -17.90 -0.98 29.18
N LYS A 171 -17.16 -0.53 28.15
CA LYS A 171 -16.68 -1.40 27.07
C LYS A 171 -15.60 -2.36 27.57
N LEU A 172 -14.72 -1.95 28.48
CA LEU A 172 -13.69 -2.78 29.09
C LEU A 172 -14.33 -3.88 29.92
N ASP A 173 -15.33 -3.61 30.75
CA ASP A 173 -16.07 -4.61 31.55
C ASP A 173 -16.79 -5.63 30.65
N THR A 174 -17.27 -5.18 29.50
CA THR A 174 -17.90 -6.07 28.51
C THR A 174 -16.85 -6.90 27.74
N LEU A 175 -15.61 -6.40 27.62
CA LEU A 175 -14.50 -7.05 26.91
C LEU A 175 -13.64 -7.94 27.82
N THR A 176 -13.49 -7.63 29.11
CA THR A 176 -12.74 -8.40 30.11
C THR A 176 -13.45 -9.69 30.48
N SER A 177 -14.78 -9.71 30.43
CA SER A 177 -15.60 -10.92 30.60
C SER A 177 -15.31 -12.02 29.55
N ASN A 178 -14.90 -11.65 28.32
CA ASN A 178 -14.78 -12.58 27.19
C ASN A 178 -13.37 -12.81 26.63
N ARG A 179 -12.30 -12.23 27.18
CA ARG A 179 -11.00 -12.17 26.49
C ARG A 179 -9.74 -12.34 27.35
N GLY A 180 -9.82 -13.11 28.42
CA GLY A 180 -8.72 -13.33 29.38
C GLY A 180 -7.45 -14.06 28.86
N ARG A 181 -7.09 -14.05 27.58
CA ARG A 181 -5.90 -14.78 27.09
C ARG A 181 -5.00 -14.11 26.02
N ALA A 182 -5.33 -12.93 25.49
CA ALA A 182 -4.66 -12.43 24.28
C ALA A 182 -3.86 -11.11 24.41
N LEU A 183 -3.74 -10.51 25.59
CA LEU A 183 -3.19 -9.16 25.76
C LEU A 183 -1.91 -9.14 26.61
N SER A 184 -0.88 -9.86 26.19
CA SER A 184 0.46 -9.75 26.83
C SER A 184 1.59 -9.42 25.87
N ALA A 185 1.31 -8.97 24.65
CA ALA A 185 2.33 -8.40 23.77
C ALA A 185 1.73 -7.29 22.91
N VAL A 186 2.56 -6.31 22.54
CA VAL A 186 2.32 -5.16 21.64
C VAL A 186 1.98 -3.84 22.35
N GLY A 187 2.91 -2.89 22.20
CA GLY A 187 2.89 -1.53 22.75
C GLY A 187 1.78 -0.65 22.17
N ALA A 188 1.24 0.23 23.03
CA ALA A 188 -0.11 0.77 22.89
C ALA A 188 -0.22 2.18 22.28
N ARG A 189 0.80 2.71 21.57
CA ARG A 189 0.74 4.08 21.00
C ARG A 189 0.77 4.17 19.47
N ASP A 190 1.50 3.30 18.77
CA ASP A 190 1.62 3.35 17.29
C ASP A 190 0.47 2.64 16.54
N ASN A 191 -0.51 2.09 17.26
CA ASN A 191 -1.47 1.11 16.73
C ASN A 191 -2.86 1.69 16.38
N LEU A 192 -3.16 2.95 16.72
CA LEU A 192 -4.49 3.52 16.49
C LEU A 192 -4.67 4.02 15.04
N ASP A 193 -3.63 4.61 14.45
CA ASP A 193 -3.65 5.10 13.07
C ASP A 193 -3.87 3.96 12.07
N LEU A 194 -3.25 2.79 12.32
CA LEU A 194 -3.44 1.57 11.54
C LEU A 194 -4.91 1.13 11.50
N LEU A 195 -5.67 1.35 12.57
CA LEU A 195 -7.09 0.97 12.65
C LEU A 195 -8.01 1.90 11.85
N ILE A 196 -7.59 3.13 11.60
CA ILE A 196 -8.35 4.14 10.84
C ILE A 196 -8.05 4.04 9.34
N MET A 197 -6.82 3.65 8.99
CA MET A 197 -6.41 3.39 7.61
C MET A 197 -7.23 2.26 6.96
N SER A 198 -7.31 2.28 5.63
CA SER A 198 -7.83 1.13 4.88
C SER A 198 -6.99 -0.11 5.21
N PRO A 199 -7.56 -1.33 5.26
CA PRO A 199 -6.80 -2.52 5.61
C PRO A 199 -5.57 -2.76 4.72
N ARG A 200 -5.66 -2.38 3.44
CA ARG A 200 -4.56 -2.45 2.48
C ARG A 200 -3.45 -1.46 2.83
N ASP A 201 -3.79 -0.20 3.07
CA ASP A 201 -2.80 0.84 3.38
C ASP A 201 -2.16 0.62 4.75
N ALA A 202 -2.93 0.17 5.73
CA ALA A 202 -2.42 -0.20 7.05
C ALA A 202 -1.38 -1.33 6.93
N TRP A 203 -1.70 -2.38 6.16
CA TRP A 203 -0.80 -3.50 5.94
C TRP A 203 0.48 -3.07 5.20
N PHE A 204 0.37 -2.28 4.12
CA PHE A 204 1.55 -1.76 3.41
C PHE A 204 2.38 -0.79 4.25
N SER A 205 1.75 0.02 5.11
CA SER A 205 2.47 0.90 6.03
C SER A 205 3.35 0.09 6.98
N CYS A 206 2.80 -0.97 7.60
CA CYS A 206 3.56 -1.90 8.44
C CYS A 206 4.69 -2.58 7.66
N MET A 207 4.42 -3.05 6.44
CA MET A 207 5.45 -3.70 5.63
C MET A 207 6.59 -2.75 5.23
N ARG A 208 6.30 -1.48 4.93
CA ARG A 208 7.32 -0.47 4.59
C ARG A 208 8.14 -0.04 5.80
N SER A 209 7.55 -0.01 6.99
CA SER A 209 8.26 0.31 8.23
C SER A 209 9.02 -0.88 8.82
N GLY A 210 8.82 -2.09 8.29
CA GLY A 210 9.40 -3.33 8.81
C GLY A 210 8.68 -3.91 10.03
N ASP A 211 7.49 -3.39 10.38
CA ASP A 211 6.67 -3.91 11.48
C ASP A 211 5.86 -5.15 11.05
N LEU A 212 6.52 -6.31 11.03
CA LEU A 212 5.89 -7.57 10.63
C LEU A 212 4.77 -8.01 11.59
N ALA A 213 4.91 -7.70 12.89
CA ALA A 213 3.89 -8.02 13.89
C ALA A 213 2.64 -7.16 13.70
N GLY A 214 2.81 -5.86 13.40
CA GLY A 214 1.73 -4.97 13.02
C GLY A 214 1.07 -5.40 11.70
N ALA A 215 1.85 -5.80 10.69
CA ALA A 215 1.32 -6.33 9.44
C ALA A 215 0.49 -7.60 9.68
N MET A 216 0.98 -8.52 10.52
CA MET A 216 0.25 -9.72 10.94
C MET A 216 -1.07 -9.38 11.65
N ALA A 217 -1.08 -8.35 12.51
CA ALA A 217 -2.28 -7.90 13.20
C ALA A 217 -3.37 -7.37 12.23
N GLN A 218 -2.99 -6.90 11.03
CA GLN A 218 -3.93 -6.44 10.01
C GLN A 218 -4.55 -7.57 9.17
N MET A 219 -4.04 -8.80 9.24
CA MET A 219 -4.43 -9.88 8.33
C MET A 219 -5.93 -10.22 8.36
N ASP A 220 -6.58 -10.18 9.53
CA ASP A 220 -8.02 -10.47 9.64
C ASP A 220 -8.89 -9.32 9.08
N ARG A 221 -8.37 -8.09 9.05
CA ARG A 221 -9.03 -6.96 8.38
C ARG A 221 -8.81 -7.05 6.89
N LEU A 222 -7.59 -7.34 6.46
CA LEU A 222 -7.22 -7.47 5.05
C LEU A 222 -8.04 -8.57 4.38
N LYS A 223 -8.14 -9.76 5.01
CA LYS A 223 -8.93 -10.89 4.50
C LYS A 223 -10.38 -10.54 4.14
N ARG A 224 -11.00 -9.63 4.91
CA ARG A 224 -12.40 -9.21 4.71
C ARG A 224 -12.55 -8.13 3.64
N ALA A 225 -11.46 -7.46 3.29
CA ALA A 225 -11.46 -6.26 2.46
C ALA A 225 -10.93 -6.49 1.05
N VAL A 226 -10.17 -7.56 0.80
CA VAL A 226 -9.54 -7.83 -0.50
C VAL A 226 -9.92 -9.21 -1.04
N PRO A 227 -9.85 -9.42 -2.38
CA PRO A 227 -10.05 -10.74 -2.97
C PRO A 227 -9.08 -11.78 -2.41
N LEU A 228 -9.48 -13.06 -2.40
CA LEU A 228 -8.69 -14.14 -1.81
C LEU A 228 -7.27 -14.22 -2.40
N LYS A 229 -7.12 -14.08 -3.72
CA LYS A 229 -5.80 -14.05 -4.39
C LYS A 229 -4.88 -12.98 -3.80
N GLU A 230 -5.39 -11.76 -3.58
CA GLU A 230 -4.61 -10.66 -3.00
C GLU A 230 -4.27 -10.92 -1.53
N TYR A 231 -5.22 -11.46 -0.77
CA TYR A 231 -4.99 -11.86 0.63
C TYR A 231 -3.88 -12.91 0.73
N LEU A 232 -3.91 -13.95 -0.11
CA LEU A 232 -2.86 -14.97 -0.13
C LEU A 232 -1.52 -14.40 -0.58
N GLY A 233 -1.51 -13.45 -1.53
CA GLY A 233 -0.30 -12.70 -1.87
C GLY A 233 0.32 -12.00 -0.66
N ALA A 234 -0.50 -11.29 0.13
CA ALA A 234 -0.05 -10.64 1.35
C ALA A 234 0.47 -11.65 2.41
N VAL A 235 -0.20 -12.79 2.58
CA VAL A 235 0.29 -13.89 3.43
C VAL A 235 1.69 -14.35 2.99
N CYS A 236 1.88 -14.54 1.69
CA CYS A 236 3.13 -15.01 1.11
C CYS A 236 4.27 -13.99 1.25
N ILE A 237 3.98 -12.70 1.05
CA ILE A 237 4.96 -11.62 1.26
C ILE A 237 5.38 -11.57 2.73
N LEU A 238 4.44 -11.71 3.67
CA LEU A 238 4.73 -11.68 5.11
C LEU A 238 5.61 -12.88 5.54
N LEU A 239 5.36 -14.05 4.96
CA LEU A 239 6.22 -15.23 5.12
C LEU A 239 7.62 -15.00 4.53
N ALA A 240 7.70 -14.45 3.32
CA ALA A 240 8.98 -14.14 2.69
C ALA A 240 9.80 -13.11 3.48
N ALA A 241 9.13 -12.19 4.18
CA ALA A 241 9.74 -11.18 5.04
C ALA A 241 10.24 -11.72 6.39
N GLY A 242 10.04 -13.00 6.72
CA GLY A 242 10.60 -13.62 7.92
C GLY A 242 9.58 -13.93 9.03
N HIS A 243 8.28 -13.69 8.83
CA HIS A 243 7.25 -13.98 9.84
C HIS A 243 6.66 -15.39 9.69
N GLU A 244 7.41 -16.41 10.14
CA GLU A 244 7.08 -17.85 9.96
C GLU A 244 5.74 -18.26 10.58
N GLU A 245 5.34 -17.62 11.68
CA GLU A 245 4.09 -17.91 12.40
C GLU A 245 2.82 -17.66 11.56
N THR A 246 2.96 -17.03 10.39
CA THR A 246 1.84 -16.84 9.44
C THR A 246 1.52 -18.12 8.65
N PHE A 247 2.43 -19.11 8.60
CA PHE A 247 2.29 -20.28 7.73
C PHE A 247 0.99 -21.08 7.95
N PRO A 248 0.53 -21.32 9.21
CA PRO A 248 -0.74 -22.01 9.45
C PRO A 248 -1.95 -21.31 8.81
N ARG A 249 -1.90 -19.98 8.60
CA ARG A 249 -2.96 -19.25 7.89
C ARG A 249 -2.95 -19.57 6.40
N LEU A 250 -1.76 -19.63 5.78
CA LEU A 250 -1.62 -20.04 4.38
C LEU A 250 -2.14 -21.46 4.18
N GLU A 251 -1.66 -22.39 5.00
CA GLU A 251 -2.03 -23.81 4.93
C GLU A 251 -3.54 -24.02 5.11
N ASN A 252 -4.17 -23.33 6.04
CA ASN A 252 -5.62 -23.41 6.26
C ASN A 252 -6.43 -22.94 5.03
N GLU A 253 -6.00 -21.88 4.34
CA GLU A 253 -6.70 -21.42 3.14
C GLU A 253 -6.42 -22.33 1.94
N ILE A 254 -5.20 -22.85 1.78
CA ILE A 254 -4.89 -23.86 0.76
C ILE A 254 -5.75 -25.11 0.95
N ASN A 255 -5.88 -25.61 2.18
CA ASN A 255 -6.71 -26.79 2.46
C ASN A 255 -8.18 -26.56 2.08
N LYS A 256 -8.75 -25.37 2.36
CA LYS A 256 -10.10 -25.03 1.92
C LYS A 256 -10.24 -25.01 0.40
N LEU A 257 -9.26 -24.44 -0.31
CA LEU A 257 -9.24 -24.42 -1.77
C LEU A 257 -9.19 -25.85 -2.33
N VAL A 258 -8.38 -26.73 -1.75
CA VAL A 258 -8.31 -28.16 -2.13
C VAL A 258 -9.64 -28.86 -1.88
N ASP A 259 -10.28 -28.62 -0.72
CA ASP A 259 -11.58 -29.22 -0.40
C ASP A 259 -12.67 -28.75 -1.38
N SER A 260 -12.71 -27.44 -1.69
CA SER A 260 -13.63 -26.89 -2.70
C SER A 260 -13.34 -27.41 -4.11
N ALA A 261 -12.07 -27.61 -4.49
CA ALA A 261 -11.70 -28.19 -5.78
C ALA A 261 -12.24 -29.62 -5.89
N ASN A 262 -12.04 -30.45 -4.86
CA ASN A 262 -12.54 -31.82 -4.81
C ASN A 262 -14.07 -31.90 -4.79
N ALA A 263 -14.75 -30.89 -4.25
CA ALA A 263 -16.20 -30.78 -4.30
C ALA A 263 -16.72 -30.32 -5.69
N GLY A 264 -15.86 -29.88 -6.60
CA GLY A 264 -16.24 -29.28 -7.89
C GLY A 264 -16.86 -27.89 -7.75
N GLU A 265 -16.60 -27.21 -6.63
CA GLU A 265 -17.17 -25.90 -6.28
C GLU A 265 -16.16 -24.76 -6.46
N LEU A 266 -14.90 -25.07 -6.76
CA LEU A 266 -13.84 -24.07 -6.90
C LEU A 266 -13.95 -23.31 -8.23
N ASP A 267 -14.14 -22.00 -8.13
CA ASP A 267 -14.22 -21.09 -9.28
C ASP A 267 -12.83 -20.70 -9.84
N ASP A 268 -12.82 -20.00 -10.98
CA ASP A 268 -11.59 -19.55 -11.64
C ASP A 268 -10.72 -18.67 -10.73
N GLN A 269 -11.34 -17.84 -9.88
CA GLN A 269 -10.61 -17.00 -8.95
C GLN A 269 -9.92 -17.82 -7.86
N GLY A 270 -10.56 -18.88 -7.37
CA GLY A 270 -10.01 -19.83 -6.43
C GLY A 270 -8.82 -20.61 -7.00
N TRP A 271 -8.92 -21.08 -8.25
CA TRP A 271 -7.81 -21.70 -8.96
C TRP A 271 -6.63 -20.74 -9.15
N GLY A 272 -6.90 -19.50 -9.57
CA GLY A 272 -5.88 -18.46 -9.67
C GLY A 272 -5.24 -18.11 -8.32
N ALA A 273 -6.00 -18.15 -7.22
CA ALA A 273 -5.50 -17.94 -5.88
C ALA A 273 -4.58 -19.09 -5.41
N LEU A 274 -4.95 -20.34 -5.71
CA LEU A 274 -4.13 -21.52 -5.42
C LEU A 274 -2.79 -21.49 -6.16
N ALA A 275 -2.80 -21.15 -7.46
CA ALA A 275 -1.58 -20.99 -8.25
C ALA A 275 -0.68 -19.88 -7.70
N SER A 276 -1.27 -18.74 -7.29
CA SER A 276 -0.51 -17.62 -6.70
C SER A 276 0.11 -17.98 -5.35
N ALA A 277 -0.59 -18.79 -4.53
CA ALA A 277 -0.05 -19.29 -3.27
C ALA A 277 1.16 -20.21 -3.48
N ALA A 278 1.24 -20.92 -4.61
CA ALA A 278 2.35 -21.82 -4.92
C ALA A 278 3.70 -21.09 -5.02
N ALA A 279 3.75 -19.92 -5.67
CA ALA A 279 4.94 -19.08 -5.73
C ALA A 279 5.42 -18.66 -4.32
N GLY A 280 4.47 -18.30 -3.45
CA GLY A 280 4.74 -17.99 -2.06
C GLY A 280 5.28 -19.16 -1.24
N LEU A 281 4.75 -20.37 -1.45
CA LEU A 281 5.28 -21.59 -0.82
C LEU A 281 6.75 -21.82 -1.20
N ARG A 282 7.11 -21.65 -2.49
CA ARG A 282 8.51 -21.73 -2.92
C ARG A 282 9.36 -20.76 -2.12
N GLN A 283 9.01 -19.48 -2.14
CA GLN A 283 9.80 -18.43 -1.50
C GLN A 283 9.98 -18.72 0.00
N PHE A 284 8.91 -19.15 0.67
CA PHE A 284 8.94 -19.57 2.06
C PHE A 284 9.94 -20.71 2.27
N PHE A 285 9.74 -21.87 1.64
CA PHE A 285 10.58 -23.03 1.91
C PHE A 285 12.07 -22.80 1.56
N VAL A 286 12.36 -21.98 0.53
CA VAL A 286 13.74 -21.59 0.20
C VAL A 286 14.33 -20.66 1.26
N ASN A 287 13.63 -19.59 1.65
CA ASN A 287 14.13 -18.60 2.61
C ASN A 287 14.45 -19.19 3.98
N TYR A 288 13.69 -20.20 4.41
CA TYR A 288 13.90 -20.87 5.69
C TYR A 288 14.82 -22.10 5.60
N GLY A 289 15.45 -22.36 4.45
CA GLY A 289 16.33 -23.52 4.27
C GLY A 289 15.61 -24.87 4.36
N ARG A 290 14.29 -24.89 4.11
CA ARG A 290 13.39 -26.05 4.20
C ARG A 290 12.96 -26.56 2.82
N ALA A 291 13.78 -26.34 1.79
CA ALA A 291 13.42 -26.67 0.40
C ALA A 291 13.00 -28.14 0.19
N ARG A 292 13.67 -29.10 0.87
CA ARG A 292 13.34 -30.53 0.77
C ARG A 292 11.97 -30.88 1.37
N GLU A 293 11.61 -30.20 2.46
CA GLU A 293 10.27 -30.30 3.03
C GLU A 293 9.24 -29.70 2.06
N GLY A 294 9.56 -28.54 1.47
CA GLY A 294 8.72 -27.90 0.46
C GLY A 294 8.43 -28.80 -0.76
N VAL A 295 9.44 -29.53 -1.26
CA VAL A 295 9.23 -30.54 -2.32
C VAL A 295 8.17 -31.55 -1.91
N THR A 296 8.27 -32.07 -0.68
CA THR A 296 7.31 -33.07 -0.16
C THR A 296 5.91 -32.48 -0.03
N TYR A 297 5.82 -31.28 0.58
CA TYR A 297 4.56 -30.58 0.81
C TYR A 297 3.80 -30.29 -0.49
N VAL A 298 4.47 -29.70 -1.48
CA VAL A 298 3.81 -29.30 -2.74
C VAL A 298 3.43 -30.53 -3.58
N ARG A 299 4.22 -31.61 -3.52
CA ARG A 299 3.85 -32.89 -4.15
C ARG A 299 2.58 -33.48 -3.54
N GLU A 300 2.48 -33.48 -2.21
CA GLU A 300 1.29 -33.95 -1.51
C GLU A 300 0.08 -33.06 -1.86
N LEU A 301 0.25 -31.74 -1.86
CA LEU A 301 -0.77 -30.79 -2.26
C LEU A 301 -1.32 -31.11 -3.66
N VAL A 302 -0.44 -31.25 -4.66
CA VAL A 302 -0.83 -31.55 -6.04
C VAL A 302 -1.54 -32.91 -6.13
N SER A 303 -1.10 -33.91 -5.37
CA SER A 303 -1.73 -35.24 -5.35
C SER A 303 -3.15 -35.26 -4.77
N ARG A 304 -3.51 -34.25 -3.98
CA ARG A 304 -4.84 -34.07 -3.37
C ARG A 304 -5.80 -33.29 -4.26
N LEU A 305 -5.34 -32.70 -5.37
CA LEU A 305 -6.19 -31.96 -6.30
C LEU A 305 -6.81 -32.91 -7.35
N PRO A 306 -8.06 -32.67 -7.78
CA PRO A 306 -8.65 -33.43 -8.87
C PRO A 306 -7.96 -33.08 -10.19
N ASP A 307 -7.74 -34.07 -11.07
CA ASP A 307 -7.21 -33.79 -12.41
C ASP A 307 -8.28 -33.07 -13.24
N ASP A 308 -8.00 -31.83 -13.61
CA ASP A 308 -8.87 -30.98 -14.42
C ASP A 308 -8.09 -30.47 -15.62
N ALA A 309 -8.48 -30.91 -16.82
CA ALA A 309 -7.85 -30.51 -18.07
C ALA A 309 -7.97 -29.00 -18.35
N ASN A 310 -9.00 -28.34 -17.81
CA ASN A 310 -9.20 -26.90 -17.98
C ASN A 310 -8.29 -26.05 -17.09
N ARG A 311 -7.55 -26.68 -16.15
CA ARG A 311 -6.65 -26.01 -15.18
C ARG A 311 -5.18 -26.21 -15.51
N SER A 312 -4.88 -26.36 -16.80
CA SER A 312 -3.55 -26.73 -17.26
C SER A 312 -2.49 -25.68 -16.87
N ASP A 313 -2.80 -24.39 -16.89
CA ASP A 313 -1.88 -23.32 -16.44
C ASP A 313 -1.60 -23.41 -14.93
N GLU A 314 -2.64 -23.58 -14.11
CA GLU A 314 -2.50 -23.65 -12.65
C GLU A 314 -1.72 -24.89 -12.20
N PHE A 315 -1.97 -26.03 -12.84
CA PHE A 315 -1.18 -27.24 -12.62
C PHE A 315 0.27 -27.06 -13.07
N ALA A 316 0.52 -26.40 -14.20
CA ALA A 316 1.87 -26.13 -14.67
C ALA A 316 2.67 -25.30 -13.65
N LYS A 317 2.05 -24.26 -13.08
CA LYS A 317 2.64 -23.42 -12.02
C LYS A 317 2.99 -24.22 -10.76
N LEU A 318 2.07 -25.09 -10.31
CA LEU A 318 2.31 -25.97 -9.16
C LEU A 318 3.46 -26.96 -9.42
N TYR A 319 3.53 -27.56 -10.61
CA TYR A 319 4.63 -28.45 -10.97
C TYR A 319 5.97 -27.71 -11.05
N ASN A 320 5.98 -26.50 -11.63
CA ASN A 320 7.17 -25.67 -11.71
C ASN A 320 7.73 -25.36 -10.31
N VAL A 321 6.87 -25.08 -9.32
CA VAL A 321 7.27 -24.85 -7.92
C VAL A 321 8.01 -26.05 -7.33
N VAL A 322 7.54 -27.28 -7.58
CA VAL A 322 8.24 -28.50 -7.14
C VAL A 322 9.63 -28.58 -7.77
N GLY A 323 9.74 -28.33 -9.08
CA GLY A 323 11.01 -28.32 -9.79
C GLY A 323 11.99 -27.28 -9.22
N MET A 324 11.52 -26.06 -8.96
CA MET A 324 12.34 -25.00 -8.39
C MET A 324 12.80 -25.30 -6.95
N LEU A 325 11.96 -25.94 -6.13
CA LEU A 325 12.35 -26.39 -4.79
C LEU A 325 13.36 -27.53 -4.85
N ALA A 326 13.20 -28.47 -5.80
CA ALA A 326 14.15 -29.55 -6.02
C ALA A 326 15.51 -29.04 -6.49
N TRP A 327 15.54 -27.97 -7.29
CA TRP A 327 16.77 -27.29 -7.69
C TRP A 327 17.56 -26.79 -6.48
N ALA A 328 16.89 -26.14 -5.54
CA ALA A 328 17.51 -25.71 -4.27
C ALA A 328 18.04 -26.88 -3.43
N CYS A 329 17.53 -28.10 -3.65
CA CYS A 329 18.00 -29.33 -3.02
C CYS A 329 19.08 -30.07 -3.82
N GLN A 330 19.45 -29.59 -5.02
CA GLN A 330 20.29 -30.29 -6.01
C GLN A 330 19.74 -31.66 -6.43
N ASP A 331 18.42 -31.85 -6.35
CA ASP A 331 17.74 -33.07 -6.80
C ASP A 331 17.33 -32.93 -8.27
N PHE A 332 18.32 -33.04 -9.16
CA PHE A 332 18.14 -32.71 -10.58
C PHE A 332 17.19 -33.66 -11.32
N ASP A 333 17.04 -34.91 -10.87
CA ASP A 333 16.08 -35.85 -11.44
C ASP A 333 14.65 -35.34 -11.24
N VAL A 334 14.36 -34.84 -10.02
CA VAL A 334 13.06 -34.23 -9.71
C VAL A 334 12.85 -32.91 -10.44
N VAL A 335 13.90 -32.08 -10.59
CA VAL A 335 13.84 -30.86 -11.40
C VAL A 335 13.38 -31.20 -12.82
N ILE A 336 14.07 -32.12 -13.50
CA ILE A 336 13.76 -32.52 -14.87
C ILE A 336 12.33 -33.06 -14.95
N GLU A 337 11.96 -33.99 -14.06
CA GLU A 337 10.64 -34.61 -14.04
C GLU A 337 9.52 -33.56 -13.93
N TYR A 338 9.60 -32.67 -12.94
CA TYR A 338 8.52 -31.74 -12.65
C TYR A 338 8.48 -30.55 -13.60
N THR A 339 9.63 -30.10 -14.12
CA THR A 339 9.63 -29.08 -15.17
C THR A 339 9.10 -29.63 -16.50
N LEU A 340 9.35 -30.90 -16.84
CA LEU A 340 8.71 -31.55 -18.00
C LEU A 340 7.19 -31.72 -17.80
N ARG A 341 6.73 -32.05 -16.59
CA ARG A 341 5.28 -32.07 -16.27
C ARG A 341 4.65 -30.69 -16.41
N ALA A 342 5.32 -29.63 -15.96
CA ALA A 342 4.86 -28.25 -16.13
C ALA A 342 4.75 -27.89 -17.62
N TYR A 343 5.82 -28.12 -18.39
CA TYR A 343 5.83 -27.90 -19.84
C TYR A 343 4.75 -28.71 -20.57
N GLY A 344 4.53 -29.97 -20.17
CA GLY A 344 3.51 -30.82 -20.76
C GLY A 344 2.07 -30.35 -20.49
N LYS A 345 1.84 -29.60 -19.41
CA LYS A 345 0.55 -28.95 -19.13
C LYS A 345 0.43 -27.60 -19.85
N PHE A 346 1.49 -26.81 -19.89
CA PHE A 346 1.52 -25.52 -20.58
C PHE A 346 2.88 -25.27 -21.22
N ASP A 347 2.95 -25.37 -22.55
CA ASP A 347 4.18 -25.19 -23.34
C ASP A 347 4.41 -23.75 -23.81
N GLY A 348 3.47 -22.85 -23.49
CA GLY A 348 3.49 -21.43 -23.82
C GLY A 348 4.39 -20.58 -22.92
N GLU A 349 4.91 -21.13 -21.82
CA GLU A 349 5.73 -20.42 -20.84
C GLU A 349 7.24 -20.63 -21.10
N PRO A 350 7.99 -19.59 -21.55
CA PRO A 350 9.42 -19.71 -21.80
C PRO A 350 10.24 -20.09 -20.57
N ALA A 351 9.80 -19.72 -19.36
CA ALA A 351 10.52 -20.03 -18.12
C ALA A 351 10.73 -21.54 -17.91
N TYR A 352 9.78 -22.39 -18.33
CA TYR A 352 9.92 -23.84 -18.17
C TYR A 352 11.01 -24.41 -19.08
N VAL A 353 11.09 -23.91 -20.32
CA VAL A 353 12.14 -24.29 -21.27
C VAL A 353 13.51 -23.82 -20.78
N TYR A 354 13.57 -22.58 -20.27
CA TYR A 354 14.79 -22.05 -19.70
C TYR A 354 15.26 -22.85 -18.47
N ASN A 355 14.34 -23.24 -17.58
CA ASN A 355 14.65 -24.10 -16.43
C ASN A 355 15.20 -25.47 -16.86
N LEU A 356 14.63 -26.08 -17.91
CA LEU A 356 15.15 -27.33 -18.50
C LEU A 356 16.56 -27.15 -19.05
N LEU A 357 16.84 -26.03 -19.73
CA LEU A 357 18.18 -25.72 -20.23
C LEU A 357 19.20 -25.65 -19.10
N LEU A 358 18.87 -24.99 -17.99
CA LEU A 358 19.79 -24.88 -16.85
C LEU A 358 20.12 -26.26 -16.26
N VAL A 359 19.11 -27.13 -16.05
CA VAL A 359 19.36 -28.47 -15.48
C VAL A 359 20.04 -29.42 -16.44
N TYR A 360 19.74 -29.38 -17.74
CA TYR A 360 20.44 -30.22 -18.73
C TYR A 360 21.89 -29.78 -18.90
N LYS A 361 22.17 -28.46 -18.87
CA LYS A 361 23.54 -27.95 -18.86
C LYS A 361 24.33 -28.48 -17.66
N GLU A 362 23.73 -28.44 -16.47
CA GLU A 362 24.38 -28.88 -15.24
C GLU A 362 24.60 -30.41 -15.21
N THR A 363 23.63 -31.19 -15.66
CA THR A 363 23.65 -32.67 -15.55
C THR A 363 24.30 -33.38 -16.73
N ARG A 364 24.23 -32.82 -17.94
CA ARG A 364 24.66 -33.48 -19.19
C ARG A 364 25.63 -32.66 -20.04
N GLY A 365 25.79 -31.37 -19.75
CA GLY A 365 26.65 -30.46 -20.51
C GLY A 365 25.97 -29.87 -21.75
N GLN A 366 26.65 -28.91 -22.39
CA GLN A 366 26.10 -28.12 -23.50
C GLN A 366 26.10 -28.88 -24.85
N ASP A 367 26.93 -29.92 -24.97
CA ASP A 367 27.00 -30.76 -26.17
C ASP A 367 25.89 -31.81 -26.24
N ASP A 368 25.08 -31.93 -25.17
CA ASP A 368 23.97 -32.88 -25.12
C ASP A 368 22.89 -32.53 -26.17
N PRO A 369 22.44 -33.49 -26.99
CA PRO A 369 21.43 -33.23 -28.01
C PRO A 369 20.10 -32.70 -27.45
N THR A 370 19.72 -33.13 -26.23
CA THR A 370 18.51 -32.64 -25.57
C THR A 370 18.68 -31.19 -25.13
N PHE A 371 19.87 -30.80 -24.64
CA PHE A 371 20.17 -29.38 -24.37
C PHE A 371 20.00 -28.51 -25.63
N GLN A 372 20.56 -28.94 -26.77
CA GLN A 372 20.42 -28.19 -28.04
C GLN A 372 18.96 -28.09 -28.50
N GLN A 373 18.16 -29.17 -28.35
CA GLN A 373 16.73 -29.14 -28.68
C GLN A 373 15.96 -28.11 -27.86
N TRP A 374 16.23 -28.01 -26.55
CA TRP A 374 15.59 -27.00 -25.70
C TRP A 374 16.07 -25.59 -26.02
N LEU A 375 17.31 -25.43 -26.48
CA LEU A 375 17.86 -24.13 -26.86
C LEU A 375 17.15 -23.60 -28.11
N ASP A 376 16.94 -24.46 -29.10
CA ASP A 376 16.17 -24.15 -30.29
C ASP A 376 14.69 -23.89 -29.95
N ARG A 377 14.11 -24.65 -29.00
CA ARG A 377 12.74 -24.42 -28.52
C ARG A 377 12.58 -23.07 -27.84
N LEU A 378 13.58 -22.63 -27.06
CA LEU A 378 13.58 -21.30 -26.42
C LEU A 378 13.64 -20.19 -27.47
N ALA A 379 14.49 -20.35 -28.49
CA ALA A 379 14.61 -19.38 -29.58
C ALA A 379 13.33 -19.25 -30.42
N ALA A 380 12.47 -20.28 -30.44
CA ALA A 380 11.22 -20.30 -31.19
C ALA A 380 10.08 -19.47 -30.56
N PHE A 381 10.23 -18.93 -29.34
CA PHE A 381 9.19 -18.09 -28.73
C PHE A 381 9.15 -16.70 -29.37
N ASN A 382 7.95 -16.20 -29.69
CA ASN A 382 7.79 -14.86 -30.28
C ASN A 382 8.11 -13.72 -29.30
N ARG A 383 8.02 -13.98 -27.99
CA ARG A 383 8.30 -13.01 -26.92
C ARG A 383 9.17 -13.68 -25.85
N LEU A 384 10.24 -13.02 -25.42
CA LEU A 384 11.13 -13.51 -24.36
C LEU A 384 11.53 -12.41 -23.38
N PRO A 385 11.70 -12.71 -22.08
CA PRO A 385 12.37 -11.82 -21.13
C PRO A 385 13.82 -11.55 -21.57
N LEU A 386 14.34 -10.35 -21.29
CA LEU A 386 15.68 -9.93 -21.70
C LEU A 386 16.76 -10.95 -21.31
N ARG A 387 16.70 -11.48 -20.09
CA ARG A 387 17.63 -12.50 -19.58
C ARG A 387 17.68 -13.77 -20.44
N HIS A 388 16.55 -14.21 -20.99
CA HIS A 388 16.51 -15.40 -21.86
C HIS A 388 17.14 -15.09 -23.23
N GLN A 389 16.96 -13.87 -23.73
CA GLN A 389 17.58 -13.42 -24.99
C GLN A 389 19.10 -13.34 -24.84
N GLU A 390 19.59 -12.77 -23.73
CA GLU A 390 21.02 -12.74 -23.42
C GLU A 390 21.60 -14.16 -23.30
N TYR A 391 20.85 -15.08 -22.70
CA TYR A 391 21.25 -16.49 -22.62
C TYR A 391 21.35 -17.14 -24.00
N LEU A 392 20.39 -16.88 -24.90
CA LEU A 392 20.45 -17.35 -26.30
C LEU A 392 21.68 -16.80 -27.02
N ALA A 393 21.95 -15.50 -26.89
CA ALA A 393 23.10 -14.85 -27.51
C ALA A 393 24.43 -15.46 -27.02
N GLN A 394 24.56 -15.74 -25.72
CA GLN A 394 25.73 -16.42 -25.16
C GLN A 394 25.96 -17.83 -25.74
N HIS A 395 24.91 -18.47 -26.25
CA HIS A 395 24.98 -19.80 -26.88
C HIS A 395 24.88 -19.72 -28.42
N GLY A 396 25.15 -18.54 -29.00
CA GLY A 396 25.23 -18.34 -30.45
C GLY A 396 23.90 -18.49 -31.18
N ARG A 397 22.79 -18.16 -30.51
CA ARG A 397 21.45 -18.08 -31.13
C ARG A 397 21.02 -16.62 -31.18
N ASP A 398 20.80 -16.12 -32.39
CA ASP A 398 20.22 -14.80 -32.60
C ASP A 398 18.71 -14.84 -32.32
N TYR A 399 18.23 -13.87 -31.55
CA TYR A 399 16.81 -13.72 -31.22
C TYR A 399 16.26 -12.43 -31.84
N SER A 400 15.16 -12.54 -32.59
CA SER A 400 14.53 -11.42 -33.29
C SER A 400 13.08 -11.16 -32.87
N GLY A 401 12.63 -11.78 -31.77
CA GLY A 401 11.28 -11.60 -31.24
C GLY A 401 11.15 -10.37 -30.34
N GLU A 402 9.97 -10.20 -29.75
CA GLU A 402 9.70 -9.06 -28.86
C GLU A 402 10.26 -9.29 -27.45
N THR A 403 10.59 -8.21 -26.76
CA THR A 403 11.05 -8.25 -25.37
C THR A 403 9.86 -8.15 -24.42
N ILE A 404 9.80 -9.03 -23.43
CA ILE A 404 8.86 -8.92 -22.31
C ILE A 404 9.47 -7.97 -21.26
N PRO A 405 8.77 -6.89 -20.85
CA PRO A 405 9.26 -5.97 -19.81
C PRO A 405 9.53 -6.68 -18.48
N GLU A 406 10.60 -6.29 -17.78
CA GLU A 406 10.87 -6.79 -16.43
C GLU A 406 9.70 -6.44 -15.49
N GLY A 407 9.11 -7.45 -14.85
CA GLY A 407 7.94 -7.31 -13.96
C GLY A 407 6.63 -7.91 -14.49
N GLU A 408 6.55 -8.28 -15.77
CA GLU A 408 5.47 -9.13 -16.31
C GLU A 408 6.02 -10.54 -16.57
N GLY A 409 5.98 -11.44 -15.58
CA GLY A 409 6.33 -12.86 -15.77
C GLY A 409 7.32 -13.48 -14.79
N ASP A 410 7.80 -12.75 -13.78
CA ASP A 410 8.45 -13.37 -12.62
C ASP A 410 7.39 -13.82 -11.60
N ASP A 411 6.61 -14.84 -11.98
CA ASP A 411 5.72 -15.61 -11.07
C ASP A 411 6.46 -16.80 -10.42
#